data_AF-X1S1D1-F1
#
_entry.id   AF-X1S1D1-F1
#
_cell.length_a   1.000
_cell.length_b   1.000
_cell.length_c   1.000
_cell.angle_alpha   90.00
_cell.angle_beta   90.00
_cell.angle_gamma   90.00
#
_symmetry.space_group_name_H-M   'P 1'
#
loop_
_entity.id
_entity.type
_entity.pdbx_description
1 polymer ?
#
loop_
_entity_poly.entity_id
_entity_poly.type
_entity_poly.pdbx_seq_one_letter_code
_entity_poly.pdbx_strand_id
1 'polypeptide(L)' 'VEDIEMIVNIFFAFGGYFGQFDKSEFSIEEIIVEFAEQLNAGNTTLHSQNIKMWHRVLIHGITPEVFLRELGECVEQKQ' A
#
# COMPACT_ATOMS: atom_id res chain seq x y z
N VAL A 1 -8.45 -5.72 15.22
CA VAL A 1 -9.39 -6.71 14.65
C VAL A 1 -9.73 -6.31 13.21
N GLU A 2 -10.11 -5.05 12.98
CA GLU A 2 -10.36 -4.50 11.63
C GLU A 2 -9.16 -4.59 10.69
N ASP A 3 -7.92 -4.30 11.15
CA ASP A 3 -6.72 -4.40 10.28
C ASP A 3 -6.42 -5.83 9.83
N ILE A 4 -6.61 -6.80 10.72
CA ILE A 4 -6.39 -8.23 10.42
C ILE A 4 -7.46 -8.70 9.41
N GLU A 5 -8.72 -8.30 9.62
CA GLU A 5 -9.80 -8.60 8.69
C GLU A 5 -9.54 -8.01 7.31
N MET A 6 -9.07 -6.76 7.24
CA MET A 6 -8.66 -6.12 5.98
C MET A 6 -7.51 -6.88 5.30
N ILE A 7 -6.43 -7.21 6.02
CA ILE A 7 -5.28 -7.93 5.46
C ILE A 7 -5.69 -9.32 4.94
N VAL A 8 -6.52 -10.04 5.70
CA VAL A 8 -7.03 -11.36 5.30
C VAL A 8 -7.95 -11.24 4.08
N ASN A 9 -8.81 -10.23 4.03
CA ASN A 9 -9.66 -9.98 2.88
C ASN A 9 -8.83 -9.63 1.63
N ILE A 10 -7.76 -8.86 1.77
CA ILE A 10 -6.82 -8.56 0.69
C ILE A 10 -6.11 -9.85 0.23
N PHE A 11 -5.65 -10.68 1.17
CA PHE A 11 -5.04 -11.97 0.84
C PHE A 11 -5.97 -12.81 -0.06
N PHE A 12 -7.23 -12.96 0.34
CA PHE A 12 -8.20 -13.72 -0.45
C PHE A 12 -8.59 -13.04 -1.77
N ALA A 13 -8.79 -11.71 -1.77
CA ALA A 13 -9.22 -10.97 -2.95
C ALA A 13 -8.19 -11.02 -4.09
N PHE A 14 -6.90 -11.13 -3.77
CA PHE A 14 -5.80 -11.11 -4.74
C PHE A 14 -5.10 -12.47 -4.93
N GLY A 15 -5.74 -13.56 -4.50
CA GLY A 15 -5.32 -14.92 -4.85
C GLY A 15 -4.31 -15.57 -3.90
N GLY A 16 -4.12 -15.02 -2.71
CA GLY A 16 -3.38 -15.66 -1.62
C GLY A 16 -1.86 -15.49 -1.69
N TYR A 17 -1.37 -14.40 -2.30
CA TYR A 17 0.06 -14.16 -2.44
C TYR A 17 0.50 -12.88 -1.72
N PHE A 18 1.43 -13.05 -0.78
CA PHE A 18 2.24 -11.98 -0.20
C PHE A 18 3.71 -12.31 -0.46
N GLY A 19 4.55 -11.29 -0.67
CA GLY A 19 5.99 -11.49 -0.97
C GLY A 19 6.26 -12.22 -2.28
N GLN A 20 5.37 -12.09 -3.27
CA GLN A 20 5.58 -12.62 -4.62
C GLN A 20 6.62 -11.81 -5.40
N PHE A 21 6.70 -10.50 -5.13
CA PHE A 21 7.65 -9.60 -5.78
C PHE A 21 8.76 -9.17 -4.81
N ASP A 22 9.92 -8.82 -5.36
CA ASP A 22 11.05 -8.37 -4.56
C ASP A 22 10.77 -6.97 -4.00
N LYS A 23 11.17 -6.75 -2.74
CA LYS A 23 11.02 -5.44 -2.08
C LYS A 23 11.82 -4.32 -2.77
N SER A 24 12.89 -4.64 -3.51
CA SER A 24 13.70 -3.67 -4.26
C SER A 24 12.97 -3.09 -5.47
N GLU A 25 11.91 -3.76 -5.93
CA GLU A 25 11.02 -3.25 -6.98
C GLU A 25 9.90 -2.36 -6.42
N PHE A 26 9.86 -2.15 -5.10
CA PHE A 26 8.85 -1.33 -4.44
C PHE A 26 9.37 0.08 -4.16
N SER A 27 8.60 1.09 -4.56
CA SER A 27 8.87 2.49 -4.25
C SER A 27 7.67 3.13 -3.56
N ILE A 28 7.89 3.61 -2.33
CA ILE A 28 6.87 4.32 -1.54
C ILE A 28 6.47 5.62 -2.23
N GLU A 29 7.44 6.38 -2.74
CA GLU A 29 7.17 7.65 -3.40
C GLU A 29 6.29 7.45 -4.64
N GLU A 30 6.59 6.46 -5.47
CA GLU A 30 5.81 6.16 -6.67
C GLU A 30 4.36 5.79 -6.33
N ILE A 31 4.15 4.98 -5.29
CA ILE A 31 2.80 4.58 -4.85
C ILE A 31 2.03 5.77 -4.31
N ILE A 32 2.65 6.64 -3.50
CA ILE A 32 1.99 7.83 -2.96
C ILE A 32 1.60 8.78 -4.09
N VAL A 33 2.49 8.99 -5.07
CA VAL A 33 2.22 9.85 -6.24
C VAL A 33 1.06 9.28 -7.06
N GLU A 34 1.10 7.98 -7.41
CA GLU A 34 0.03 7.32 -8.16
C GLU A 34 -1.32 7.43 -7.42
N PHE A 35 -1.31 7.23 -6.11
CA PHE A 35 -2.49 7.36 -5.26
C PHE A 35 -3.07 8.78 -5.28
N ALA A 36 -2.22 9.79 -5.11
CA ALA A 36 -2.62 11.19 -5.13
C ALA A 36 -3.21 11.60 -6.50
N GLU A 37 -2.60 11.14 -7.60
CA GLU A 37 -3.09 11.39 -8.95
C GLU A 37 -4.46 10.75 -9.19
N GLN A 38 -4.66 9.48 -8.79
CA GLN A 38 -5.93 8.79 -8.98
C GLN A 38 -7.05 9.41 -8.14
N LEU A 39 -6.76 9.87 -6.92
CA LEU A 39 -7.73 10.61 -6.10
C LEU A 39 -8.08 11.96 -6.71
N ASN A 40 -7.09 12.72 -7.15
CA ASN A 40 -7.30 14.04 -7.76
C ASN A 40 -8.11 13.94 -9.06
N ALA A 41 -7.92 12.87 -9.84
CA ALA A 41 -8.70 12.61 -11.04
C ALA A 41 -10.17 12.23 -10.77
N GLY A 42 -10.56 11.98 -9.51
CA GLY A 42 -11.92 11.55 -9.15
C GLY A 42 -12.28 10.15 -9.64
N ASN A 43 -11.29 9.37 -10.08
CA ASN A 43 -11.49 8.05 -10.69
C ASN A 43 -11.72 6.94 -9.66
N THR A 44 -11.68 7.27 -8.37
CA THR A 44 -11.60 6.28 -7.30
C THR A 44 -11.99 6.88 -5.94
N THR A 45 -12.29 6.02 -4.97
CA THR A 45 -12.53 6.43 -3.58
C THR A 45 -11.29 6.20 -2.73
N LEU A 46 -11.17 6.94 -1.64
CA LEU A 46 -10.09 6.75 -0.66
C LEU A 46 -10.01 5.30 -0.16
N HIS A 47 -11.17 4.68 0.10
CA HIS A 47 -11.23 3.28 0.56
C HIS A 47 -10.70 2.30 -0.49
N SER A 48 -11.10 2.44 -1.75
CA SER A 48 -10.62 1.58 -2.83
C SER A 48 -9.11 1.71 -3.03
N GLN A 49 -8.59 2.93 -2.92
CA GLN A 49 -7.16 3.16 -3.03
C GLN A 49 -6.38 2.62 -1.83
N ASN A 50 -6.93 2.70 -0.62
CA ASN A 50 -6.33 2.09 0.56
C ASN A 50 -6.14 0.57 0.37
N ILE A 51 -7.16 -0.12 -0.17
CA ILE A 51 -7.05 -1.56 -0.49
C ILE A 51 -5.95 -1.82 -1.52
N LYS A 52 -5.87 -1.02 -2.60
CA LYS A 52 -4.83 -1.17 -3.65
C LYS A 52 -3.42 -0.94 -3.12
N MET A 53 -3.26 0.08 -2.29
CA MET A 53 -1.99 0.39 -1.62
C MET A 53 -1.55 -0.80 -0.78
N TRP A 54 -2.43 -1.31 0.09
CA TRP A 54 -2.11 -2.46 0.93
C TRP A 54 -1.81 -3.72 0.13
N HIS A 55 -2.54 -3.96 -0.97
CA HIS A 55 -2.20 -5.05 -1.87
C HIS A 55 -0.78 -4.93 -2.43
N ARG A 56 -0.38 -3.75 -2.93
CA ARG A 56 0.99 -3.50 -3.41
C ARG A 56 2.04 -3.66 -2.32
N VAL A 57 1.79 -3.15 -1.12
CA VAL A 57 2.71 -3.28 0.01
C VAL A 57 2.93 -4.77 0.33
N LEU A 58 1.85 -5.52 0.49
CA LEU A 58 1.90 -6.91 0.93
C LEU A 58 2.41 -7.87 -0.15
N ILE A 59 2.12 -7.63 -1.43
CA ILE A 59 2.61 -8.48 -2.54
C ILE A 59 4.13 -8.37 -2.72
N HIS A 60 4.76 -7.25 -2.32
CA HIS A 60 6.21 -7.11 -2.25
C HIS A 60 6.81 -7.58 -0.91
N GLY A 61 6.00 -8.17 -0.03
CA GLY A 61 6.44 -8.73 1.25
C GLY A 61 6.78 -7.67 2.30
N ILE A 62 6.32 -6.44 2.11
CA ILE A 62 6.53 -5.35 3.05
C ILE A 62 5.43 -5.43 4.11
N THR A 63 5.82 -5.42 5.37
CA THR A 63 4.84 -5.44 6.46
C THR A 63 4.25 -4.06 6.71
N PRO A 64 3.04 -3.96 7.26
CA PRO A 64 2.45 -2.67 7.62
C PRO A 64 3.34 -1.80 8.49
N GLU A 65 4.05 -2.38 9.45
CA GLU A 65 4.95 -1.65 10.34
C GLU A 65 6.16 -1.05 9.60
N VAL A 66 6.71 -1.80 8.64
CA VAL A 66 7.81 -1.31 7.80
C VAL A 66 7.32 -0.17 6.91
N PHE A 67 6.19 -0.37 6.24
CA PHE A 67 5.62 0.64 5.35
C PHE A 67 5.29 1.94 6.08
N LEU A 68 4.62 1.87 7.25
CA LEU A 68 4.25 3.06 8.02
C LEU A 68 5.47 3.82 8.56
N ARG A 69 6.54 3.11 8.93
CA ARG A 69 7.79 3.75 9.35
C ARG A 69 8.43 4.53 8.20
N GLU A 70 8.61 3.89 7.05
CA GLU A 70 9.24 4.52 5.89
C GLU A 70 8.38 5.65 5.30
N LEU A 71 7.04 5.52 5.35
CA LEU A 71 6.11 6.60 5.02
C LEU A 71 6.31 7.81 5.95
N GLY A 72 6.46 7.58 7.25
CA GLY A 72 6.73 8.64 8.23
C GLY A 72 8.02 9.41 7.90
N GLU A 73 9.11 8.69 7.63
CA GLU A 73 10.39 9.27 7.21
C GLU A 73 10.26 10.10 5.92
N CYS A 74 9.50 9.62 4.94
CA CYS A 74 9.26 10.32 3.69
C CYS A 74 8.50 11.65 3.90
N VAL A 75 7.56 11.68 4.84
CA VAL A 75 6.78 12.89 5.16
C VAL A 75 7.64 13.92 5.89
N GLU A 76 8.48 13.48 6.83
CA GLU A 76 9.39 14.35 7.60
C GLU A 76 10.46 15.00 6.71
N GLN A 77 10.96 14.31 5.69
CA GLN A 77 11.97 14.86 4.75
C GLN A 77 11.42 15.96 3.81
N LYS A 78 10.08 16.12 3.72
CA LYS A 78 9.43 17.13 2.88
C LYS A 78 8.86 18.33 3.64
N GLN A 79 9.09 18.40 4.97
CA GLN A 79 8.80 19.56 5.82
C GLN A 79 10.01 20.50 5.92
#